data_AF-A0A7C9ALS0-F1
#
_entry.id   AF-A0A7C9ALS0-F1
#
_cell.length_a   1.000
_cell.length_b   1.000
_cell.length_c   1.000
_cell.angle_alpha   90.00
_cell.angle_beta   90.00
_cell.angle_gamma   90.00
#
_symmetry.space_group_name_H-M   'P 1'
#
loop_
_entity.id
_entity.type
_entity.pdbx_description
1 polymer ?
#
loop_
_entity_poly.entity_id
_entity_poly.type
_entity_poly.pdbx_seq_one_letter_code
_entity_poly.pdbx_strand_id
1 'polypeptide(L)'
;PPLIGGLLRFLKGPIIMLREEYPKLGSVFTLNLVHKNITFLIGPEVSAHFFKAPESDLSQQEVYRFNVPTFGPGVVFDVDYSVRQEQFRFFTEALRVNKLKGYVDQMVVEAQVSFLLSLYTLQSLSQ
;
A
#
# COMPACT_ATOMS: atom_id res chain seq x y z
N PRO A 1 -3.65 -18.82 25.18
CA PRO A 1 -4.95 -18.30 24.70
C PRO A 1 -4.96 -18.14 23.18
N PRO A 2 -5.99 -18.66 22.47
CA PRO A 2 -6.03 -18.74 21.01
C PRO A 2 -5.89 -17.37 20.29
N LEU A 3 -6.22 -16.27 20.96
CA LEU A 3 -6.09 -14.89 20.46
C LEU A 3 -4.65 -14.39 20.28
N ILE A 4 -3.72 -14.80 21.16
CA ILE A 4 -2.34 -14.27 21.16
C ILE A 4 -1.47 -14.98 20.12
N GLY A 5 -1.78 -16.24 19.81
CA GLY A 5 -1.01 -17.06 18.87
C GLY A 5 -1.09 -16.54 17.43
N GLY A 6 -2.26 -16.06 17.00
CA GLY A 6 -2.46 -15.47 15.66
C GLY A 6 -1.62 -14.22 15.46
N LEU A 7 -1.74 -13.24 16.37
CA LEU A 7 -0.96 -12.00 16.28
C LEU A 7 0.56 -12.25 16.30
N LEU A 8 1.06 -13.07 17.24
CA LEU A 8 2.50 -13.33 17.34
C LEU A 8 3.07 -13.98 16.08
N ARG A 9 2.32 -14.89 15.46
CA ARG A 9 2.72 -15.51 14.19
C ARG A 9 2.66 -14.50 13.04
N PHE A 10 1.66 -13.63 13.02
CA PHE A 10 1.55 -12.58 12.01
C PHE A 10 2.73 -11.59 12.09
N LEU A 11 3.09 -11.16 13.29
CA LEU A 11 4.23 -10.26 13.54
C LEU A 11 5.58 -10.89 13.20
N LYS A 12 5.74 -12.21 13.34
CA LYS A 12 6.96 -12.93 12.93
C LYS A 12 7.13 -13.01 11.41
N GLY A 13 6.09 -12.75 10.63
CA GLY A 13 6.13 -12.78 9.18
C GLY A 13 4.79 -13.21 8.61
N PRO A 14 3.97 -12.30 8.06
CA PRO A 14 2.64 -12.63 7.56
C PRO A 14 2.72 -13.65 6.40
N ILE A 15 3.76 -13.58 5.57
CA ILE A 15 3.96 -14.53 4.48
C ILE A 15 4.23 -15.95 4.97
N ILE A 16 4.98 -16.12 6.06
CA ILE A 16 5.28 -17.46 6.62
C ILE A 16 3.99 -18.09 7.12
N MET A 17 3.22 -17.34 7.92
CA MET A 17 1.91 -17.76 8.37
C MET A 17 1.00 -18.17 7.20
N LEU A 18 0.87 -17.33 6.17
CA LEU A 18 -0.01 -17.63 5.04
C LEU A 18 0.42 -18.87 4.26
N ARG A 19 1.72 -19.11 4.10
CA ARG A 19 2.23 -20.35 3.48
C ARG A 19 1.90 -21.60 4.28
N GLU A 20 1.79 -21.50 5.60
CA GLU A 20 1.40 -22.62 6.47
C GLU A 20 -0.11 -22.85 6.53
N GLU A 21 -0.92 -21.79 6.48
CA GLU A 21 -2.37 -21.86 6.62
C GLU A 21 -3.08 -22.16 5.29
N TYR A 22 -2.61 -21.58 4.18
CA TYR A 22 -3.25 -21.73 2.87
C TYR A 22 -3.42 -23.20 2.43
N PRO A 23 -2.42 -24.11 2.57
CA PRO A 23 -2.60 -25.52 2.22
C PRO A 23 -3.62 -26.26 3.10
N LYS A 24 -3.90 -25.75 4.30
CA LYS A 24 -4.80 -26.37 5.28
C LYS A 24 -6.23 -25.85 5.17
N LEU A 25 -6.38 -24.55 4.90
CA LEU A 25 -7.65 -23.83 4.94
C LEU A 25 -8.18 -23.47 3.54
N GLY A 26 -7.34 -23.59 2.51
CA GLY A 26 -7.68 -23.29 1.13
C GLY A 26 -7.61 -21.79 0.79
N SER A 27 -8.29 -21.40 -0.29
CA SER A 27 -8.23 -20.06 -0.88
C SER A 27 -8.95 -18.97 -0.09
N VAL A 28 -9.85 -19.33 0.83
CA VAL A 28 -10.60 -18.37 1.66
C VAL A 28 -10.57 -18.81 3.11
N PHE A 29 -9.98 -18.00 3.98
CA PHE A 29 -9.95 -18.28 5.41
C PHE A 29 -9.85 -17.02 6.24
N THR A 30 -10.31 -17.09 7.49
CA THR A 30 -10.30 -15.96 8.42
C THR A 30 -9.39 -16.26 9.59
N LEU A 31 -8.51 -15.31 9.91
CA LEU A 31 -7.70 -15.33 11.13
C LEU A 31 -8.17 -14.22 12.06
N ASN A 32 -8.29 -14.53 13.34
CA ASN A 32 -8.53 -13.54 14.36
C ASN A 32 -7.18 -12.94 14.82
N LEU A 33 -6.94 -11.67 14.50
CA LEU A 33 -5.79 -10.89 14.96
C LEU A 33 -6.27 -9.93 16.05
N VAL A 34 -6.22 -10.41 17.30
CA VAL A 34 -6.68 -9.69 18.49
C VAL A 34 -8.19 -9.36 18.40
N HIS A 35 -8.52 -8.12 18.08
CA HIS A 35 -9.88 -7.61 17.96
C HIS A 35 -10.40 -7.55 16.52
N LYS A 36 -9.58 -7.90 15.52
CA LYS A 36 -9.96 -7.86 14.10
C LYS A 36 -9.96 -9.25 13.49
N ASN A 37 -11.04 -9.58 12.80
CA ASN A 37 -11.07 -10.74 11.92
C ASN A 37 -10.53 -10.31 10.56
N ILE A 38 -9.47 -10.97 10.11
CA ILE A 38 -8.85 -10.73 8.81
C ILE A 38 -9.11 -11.94 7.93
N THR A 39 -9.87 -11.71 6.85
CA THR A 39 -10.18 -12.73 5.85
C THR A 39 -9.20 -12.62 4.68
N PHE A 40 -8.51 -13.72 4.39
CA PHE A 40 -7.58 -13.84 3.28
C PHE A 40 -8.30 -14.47 2.08
N LEU A 41 -8.11 -13.87 0.91
CA LEU A 41 -8.58 -14.36 -0.38
C LEU A 41 -7.35 -14.57 -1.27
N ILE A 42 -6.95 -15.83 -1.46
CA ILE A 42 -5.70 -16.20 -2.14
C ILE A 42 -6.01 -16.99 -3.41
N GLY A 43 -5.55 -16.46 -4.55
CA GLY A 43 -5.72 -17.07 -5.87
C GLY A 43 -6.63 -16.25 -6.80
N PRO A 44 -6.45 -16.36 -8.13
CA PRO A 44 -7.23 -15.60 -9.09
C PRO A 44 -8.74 -15.88 -9.00
N GLU A 45 -9.12 -17.10 -8.62
CA GLU A 45 -10.51 -17.58 -8.53
C GLU A 45 -11.34 -16.78 -7.51
N VAL A 46 -10.70 -16.28 -6.45
CA VAL A 46 -11.36 -15.58 -5.34
C VAL A 46 -11.01 -14.09 -5.28
N SER A 47 -9.90 -13.68 -5.91
CA SER A 47 -9.37 -12.30 -5.85
C SER A 47 -10.36 -11.23 -6.35
N ALA A 48 -11.24 -11.58 -7.28
CA ALA A 48 -12.24 -10.66 -7.82
C ALA A 48 -13.19 -10.11 -6.76
N HIS A 49 -13.50 -10.88 -5.71
CA HIS A 49 -14.32 -10.42 -4.59
C HIS A 49 -13.67 -9.26 -3.82
N PHE A 50 -12.33 -9.22 -3.76
CA PHE A 50 -11.62 -8.14 -3.10
C PHE A 50 -11.45 -6.94 -4.03
N PHE A 51 -10.96 -7.15 -5.26
CA PHE A 51 -10.61 -6.06 -6.17
C PHE A 51 -11.80 -5.37 -6.86
N LYS A 52 -12.96 -6.04 -6.94
CA LYS A 52 -14.17 -5.49 -7.57
C LYS A 52 -15.28 -5.14 -6.58
N ALA A 53 -15.06 -5.33 -5.27
CA ALA A 53 -16.04 -4.93 -4.28
C ALA A 53 -16.31 -3.42 -4.35
N PRO A 54 -17.57 -2.99 -4.21
CA PRO A 54 -17.87 -1.58 -4.06
C PRO A 54 -17.37 -1.06 -2.71
N GLU A 55 -17.12 0.26 -2.61
CA GLU A 55 -16.68 0.92 -1.35
C GLU A 55 -17.68 0.71 -0.20
N SER A 56 -18.97 0.47 -0.52
CA SER A 56 -20.01 0.13 0.48
C SER A 56 -19.75 -1.20 1.20
N ASP A 57 -19.08 -2.14 0.53
CA ASP A 57 -18.84 -3.48 1.04
C ASP A 57 -17.44 -3.58 1.64
N LEU A 58 -16.43 -2.97 0.97
CA LEU A 58 -15.05 -2.90 1.43
C LEU A 58 -14.54 -1.45 1.43
N SER A 59 -14.46 -0.84 2.61
CA SER A 59 -13.98 0.55 2.75
C SER A 59 -12.46 0.63 2.86
N GLN A 60 -11.84 1.37 1.94
CA GLN A 60 -10.44 1.76 2.08
C GLN A 60 -10.26 2.82 3.16
N GLN A 61 -11.27 3.66 3.38
CA GLN A 61 -11.21 4.74 4.36
C GLN A 61 -10.97 4.21 5.77
N GLU A 62 -11.70 3.16 6.17
CA GLU A 62 -11.57 2.56 7.49
C GLU A 62 -10.13 2.07 7.75
N VAL A 63 -9.51 1.46 6.74
CA VAL A 63 -8.18 0.84 6.87
C VAL A 63 -7.06 1.86 6.76
N TYR A 64 -7.18 2.86 5.88
CA TYR A 64 -6.11 3.82 5.58
C TYR A 64 -6.21 5.16 6.33
N ARG A 65 -7.19 5.31 7.24
CA ARG A 65 -7.36 6.54 8.04
C ARG A 65 -6.12 6.93 8.85
N PHE A 66 -5.25 5.97 9.17
CA PHE A 66 -3.98 6.24 9.87
C PHE A 66 -3.04 7.16 9.06
N ASN A 67 -3.28 7.35 7.75
CA ASN A 67 -2.50 8.24 6.89
C ASN A 67 -2.94 9.72 6.99
N VAL A 68 -4.09 10.02 7.59
CA VAL A 68 -4.62 11.40 7.67
C VAL A 68 -3.65 12.36 8.37
N PRO A 69 -2.99 12.01 9.49
CA PRO A 69 -1.99 12.88 10.10
C PRO A 69 -0.78 13.20 9.20
N THR A 70 -0.46 12.32 8.25
CA THR A 70 0.66 12.50 7.31
C THR A 70 0.30 13.39 6.13
N PHE A 71 -0.88 13.18 5.53
CA PHE A 71 -1.30 13.92 4.33
C PHE A 71 -2.07 15.21 4.64
N GLY A 72 -2.63 15.31 5.84
CA GLY A 72 -3.47 16.42 6.26
C GLY A 72 -4.97 16.14 6.06
N PRO A 73 -5.82 16.93 6.73
CA PRO A 73 -7.27 16.81 6.64
C PRO A 73 -7.79 17.20 5.25
N GLY A 74 -8.93 16.65 4.86
CA GLY A 74 -9.58 16.92 3.57
C GLY A 74 -8.90 16.27 2.35
N VAL A 75 -7.98 15.33 2.55
CA VAL A 75 -7.20 14.68 1.49
C VAL A 75 -7.40 13.16 1.51
N VAL A 76 -7.70 12.58 0.35
CA VAL A 76 -7.80 11.15 0.03
C VAL A 76 -8.66 10.35 1.01
N PHE A 77 -8.09 9.89 2.11
CA PHE A 77 -8.77 9.05 3.11
C PHE A 77 -9.52 9.86 4.17
N ASP A 78 -9.45 11.19 4.13
CA ASP A 78 -10.24 12.08 5.00
C ASP A 78 -11.46 12.71 4.30
N VAL A 79 -11.82 12.23 3.12
CA VAL A 79 -12.98 12.71 2.35
C VAL A 79 -13.88 11.56 1.90
N ASP A 80 -15.12 11.91 1.57
CA ASP A 80 -16.10 11.01 0.99
C ASP A 80 -15.58 10.38 -0.31
N TYR A 81 -16.08 9.17 -0.62
CA TYR A 81 -15.61 8.41 -1.76
C TYR A 81 -15.73 9.14 -3.10
N SER A 82 -16.82 9.90 -3.32
CA SER A 82 -17.00 10.71 -4.53
C SER A 82 -15.92 11.79 -4.68
N VAL A 83 -15.64 12.53 -3.60
CA VAL A 83 -14.59 13.56 -3.58
C VAL A 83 -13.20 12.92 -3.76
N ARG A 84 -12.97 11.77 -3.14
CA ARG A 84 -11.74 10.98 -3.33
C ARG A 84 -11.54 10.61 -4.79
N GLN A 85 -12.59 10.18 -5.49
CA GLN A 85 -12.51 9.85 -6.92
C GLN A 85 -12.13 11.06 -7.77
N GLU A 86 -12.65 12.25 -7.45
CA GLU A 86 -12.25 13.49 -8.11
C GLU A 86 -10.78 13.84 -7.86
N GLN A 87 -10.31 13.69 -6.61
CA GLN A 87 -8.89 13.88 -6.27
C GLN A 87 -7.98 12.89 -7.02
N PHE A 88 -8.36 11.61 -7.10
CA PHE A 88 -7.65 10.61 -7.90
C PHE A 88 -7.64 10.95 -9.40
N ARG A 89 -8.73 11.54 -9.92
CA ARG A 89 -8.75 12.02 -11.30
C ARG A 89 -7.64 13.05 -11.52
N PHE A 90 -7.47 14.04 -10.64
CA PHE A 90 -6.38 15.01 -10.75
C PHE A 90 -4.99 14.36 -10.75
N PHE A 91 -4.75 13.42 -9.83
CA PHE A 91 -3.47 12.69 -9.77
C PHE A 91 -3.21 11.86 -11.04
N THR A 92 -4.21 11.12 -11.51
CA THR A 92 -4.07 10.30 -12.72
C THR A 92 -3.87 11.14 -13.99
N GLU A 93 -4.42 12.36 -14.06
CA GLU A 93 -4.15 13.26 -15.19
C GLU A 93 -2.69 13.73 -15.23
N ALA A 94 -2.09 14.01 -14.07
CA ALA A 94 -0.67 14.34 -13.97
C ALA A 94 0.25 13.17 -14.36
N LEU A 95 -0.23 11.93 -14.21
CA LEU A 95 0.53 10.71 -14.48
C LEU A 95 0.27 10.11 -15.87
N ARG A 96 -0.38 10.84 -16.79
CA ARG A 96 -0.56 10.36 -18.18
C ARG A 96 0.77 10.31 -18.93
N VAL A 97 0.85 9.40 -19.91
CA VAL A 97 2.07 9.15 -20.71
C VAL A 97 2.67 10.43 -21.30
N ASN A 98 1.84 11.35 -21.81
CA ASN A 98 2.32 12.62 -22.37
C ASN A 98 2.95 13.55 -21.31
N LYS A 99 2.44 13.54 -20.08
CA LYS A 99 3.03 14.26 -18.95
C LYS A 99 4.30 13.57 -18.47
N LEU A 100 4.25 12.25 -18.28
CA LEU A 100 5.40 11.44 -17.85
C LEU A 100 6.61 11.61 -18.77
N LYS A 101 6.41 11.62 -20.10
CA LYS A 101 7.48 11.90 -21.07
C LYS A 101 8.18 13.24 -20.80
N GLY A 102 7.44 14.26 -20.38
CA GLY A 102 8.01 15.56 -20.01
C GLY A 102 8.77 15.57 -18.68
N TYR A 103 8.52 14.60 -17.80
CA TYR A 103 9.23 14.47 -16.52
C TYR A 103 10.54 13.68 -16.63
N VAL A 104 10.74 12.90 -17.71
CA VAL A 104 11.93 12.04 -17.87
C VAL A 104 13.21 12.85 -17.78
N ASP A 105 13.31 13.98 -18.48
CA ASP A 105 14.53 14.78 -18.48
C ASP A 105 14.86 15.33 -17.07
N GLN A 106 13.83 15.74 -16.32
CA GLN A 106 13.98 16.20 -14.93
C GLN A 106 14.47 15.05 -14.03
N MET A 107 13.90 13.85 -14.16
CA MET A 107 14.32 12.67 -13.41
C MET A 107 15.78 12.28 -13.71
N VAL A 108 16.21 12.37 -14.97
CA VAL A 108 17.59 12.10 -15.38
C VAL A 108 18.55 13.11 -14.75
N VAL A 109 18.22 14.39 -14.80
CA VAL A 109 19.03 15.45 -14.17
C VAL A 109 19.17 15.20 -12.67
N GLU A 110 18.07 14.97 -11.94
CA GLU A 110 18.12 14.71 -10.50
C GLU A 110 18.93 13.46 -10.13
N ALA A 111 18.86 12.40 -10.94
CA ALA A 111 19.66 11.20 -10.76
C ALA A 111 21.17 11.49 -10.94
N GLN A 112 21.53 12.28 -11.96
CA GLN A 112 22.92 12.68 -12.21
C GLN A 112 23.46 13.58 -11.09
N VAL A 113 22.67 14.55 -10.64
CA VAL A 113 23.02 15.44 -9.52
C VAL A 113 23.23 14.64 -8.24
N SER A 114 22.32 13.72 -7.92
CA SER A 114 22.43 12.84 -6.75
C SER A 114 23.71 11.99 -6.80
N PHE A 115 24.06 11.46 -7.97
CA PHE A 115 25.28 10.68 -8.17
C PHE A 115 26.54 11.53 -7.96
N LEU A 116 26.60 12.72 -8.58
CA LEU A 116 27.75 13.62 -8.45
C LEU A 116 27.94 14.11 -7.01
N LEU A 117 26.84 14.44 -6.32
CA LEU A 117 26.88 14.86 -4.91
C LEU A 117 27.41 13.73 -4.01
N SER A 118 26.99 12.48 -4.26
CA SER A 118 27.49 11.32 -3.53
C SER A 118 29.00 11.13 -3.73
N LEU A 119 29.49 11.24 -4.97
CA LEU A 119 30.92 11.16 -5.27
C LEU A 119 31.73 12.27 -4.58
N TYR A 120 31.25 13.51 -4.61
CA TYR A 120 31.91 14.62 -3.94
C TYR A 120 31.97 14.41 -2.43
N THR A 121 30.87 13.95 -1.83
CA THR A 121 30.80 13.64 -0.39
C THR A 121 31.83 12.56 -0.02
N LEU A 122 31.92 11.48 -0.80
CA LEU A 122 32.90 10.41 -0.57
C LEU A 122 34.35 10.90 -0.69
N GLN A 123 34.64 11.74 -1.68
CA GLN A 123 35.97 12.33 -1.85
C GLN A 123 36.34 13.24 -0.67
N SER A 124 35.40 14.06 -0.17
CA SER A 124 35.62 14.95 0.97
C SER A 124 35.86 14.23 2.29
N LEU A 125 35.30 13.03 2.46
CA LEU A 125 35.52 12.18 3.64
C LEU A 125 36.83 11.37 3.58
N SER A 126 37.47 11.31 2.42
CA SER A 126 38.73 10.60 2.20
C SER A 126 39.98 11.48 2.38
N GLN A 127 39.79 12.78 2.64
CA GLN A 127 40.82 13.75 3.02
C GLN A 127 40.73 14.04 4.52
#